data_AF-A0A440N2A2-F1
#
_entry.id   AF-A0A440N2A2-F1
#
_cell.length_a   1.000
_cell.length_b   1.000
_cell.length_c   1.000
_cell.angle_alpha   90.00
_cell.angle_beta   90.00
_cell.angle_gamma   90.00
#
_symmetry.space_group_name_H-M   'P 1'
#
loop_
_entity.id
_entity.type
_entity.pdbx_description
1 polymer ?
#
loop_
_entity_poly.entity_id
_entity_poly.type
_entity_poly.pdbx_seq_one_letter_code
_entity_poly.pdbx_strand_id
1 'polypeptide(L)'
;MRPWSAILAAALLIAVVAAPCEAGAQQRRPCHSSDPIDTLVEMSDAIYACWKPPAGTAGMSLTLRFSLRRNGTLIGKPRATYSDLGTDQALNRAFVTSILKALDEALPLPFSDSMGGAVAGRMLAPRFTATVEGAS
;
A
#
# COMPACT_ATOMS: atom_id res chain seq x y z
N MET A 1 -7.76 72.56 36.38
CA MET A 1 -7.90 71.54 37.44
C MET A 1 -8.16 70.19 36.74
N ARG A 2 -7.09 69.41 36.50
CA ARG A 2 -6.81 68.06 37.08
C ARG A 2 -7.46 66.90 36.27
N PRO A 3 -6.85 65.69 36.25
CA PRO A 3 -5.95 65.28 35.15
C PRO A 3 -6.17 63.82 34.66
N TRP A 4 -5.29 63.39 33.74
CA TRP A 4 -4.70 62.04 33.66
C TRP A 4 -5.64 60.86 33.33
N SER A 5 -5.34 60.14 32.25
CA SER A 5 -5.28 58.67 32.23
C SER A 5 -4.64 58.16 30.95
N ALA A 6 -3.35 57.84 31.07
CA ALA A 6 -2.67 56.87 30.23
C ALA A 6 -3.33 55.50 30.43
N ILE A 7 -3.69 54.82 29.34
CA ILE A 7 -4.01 53.39 29.38
C ILE A 7 -3.05 52.69 28.43
N LEU A 8 -2.17 51.94 29.06
CA LEU A 8 -1.21 50.99 28.52
C LEU A 8 -1.98 49.95 27.69
N ALA A 9 -1.76 49.92 26.38
CA ALA A 9 -2.26 48.82 25.56
C ALA A 9 -1.29 47.63 25.70
N ALA A 10 -1.79 46.59 26.38
CA ALA A 10 -1.11 45.32 26.61
C ALA A 10 -0.66 44.69 25.27
N ALA A 11 0.62 44.36 25.19
CA ALA A 11 1.17 43.56 24.09
C ALA A 11 0.60 42.13 24.19
N LEU A 12 -0.33 41.81 23.29
CA LEU A 12 -0.89 40.48 23.13
C LEU A 12 0.14 39.59 22.42
N LEU A 13 0.91 38.80 23.17
CA LEU A 13 1.80 37.79 22.60
C LEU A 13 0.97 36.60 22.12
N ILE A 14 0.71 36.55 20.81
CA ILE A 14 0.09 35.40 20.15
C ILE A 14 1.14 34.30 20.05
N ALA A 15 1.07 33.31 20.94
CA ALA A 15 1.84 32.09 20.82
C ALA A 15 1.26 31.23 19.68
N VAL A 16 1.91 31.27 18.51
CA VAL A 16 1.60 30.36 17.40
C VAL A 16 2.07 28.97 17.80
N VAL A 17 1.15 28.12 18.27
CA VAL A 17 1.40 26.69 18.44
C VAL A 17 1.40 26.07 17.06
N ALA A 18 2.60 25.81 16.52
CA ALA A 18 2.75 24.99 15.32
C ALA A 18 2.31 23.57 15.67
N ALA A 19 1.09 23.20 15.28
CA ALA A 19 0.66 21.81 15.31
C ALA A 19 1.60 21.01 14.39
N PRO A 20 2.18 19.88 14.86
CA PRO A 20 2.89 19.00 13.95
C PRO A 20 1.89 18.56 12.88
N CYS A 21 2.20 18.89 11.63
CA CYS A 21 1.53 18.27 10.50
C CYS A 21 2.02 16.82 10.51
N GLU A 22 1.32 15.95 11.24
CA GLU A 22 1.51 14.51 11.14
C GLU A 22 1.00 14.12 9.75
N ALA A 23 1.86 14.31 8.75
CA ALA A 23 1.76 13.58 7.50
C ALA A 23 1.76 12.11 7.91
N GLY A 24 0.57 11.49 7.91
CA GLY A 24 0.37 10.15 8.40
C GLY A 24 1.45 9.23 7.85
N ALA A 25 2.37 8.81 8.71
CA ALA A 25 3.26 7.73 8.39
C ALA A 25 2.35 6.51 8.26
N GLN A 26 1.95 6.20 7.03
CA GLN A 26 1.18 5.01 6.69
C GLN A 26 1.98 3.83 7.24
N GLN A 27 1.56 3.30 8.39
CA GLN A 27 2.17 2.11 8.96
C GLN A 27 2.02 1.02 7.90
N ARG A 28 3.15 0.50 7.41
CA ARG A 28 3.14 -0.59 6.43
C ARG A 28 2.35 -1.74 7.03
N ARG A 29 1.20 -2.05 6.45
CA ARG A 29 0.37 -3.19 6.86
C ARG A 29 1.25 -4.46 6.84
N PRO A 30 1.33 -5.23 7.95
CA PRO A 30 2.08 -6.47 7.94
C PRO A 30 1.39 -7.49 7.03
N CYS A 31 2.18 -8.39 6.44
CA CYS A 31 1.64 -9.54 5.73
C CYS A 31 0.68 -10.33 6.65
N HIS A 32 -0.45 -10.78 6.10
CA HIS A 32 -1.54 -11.44 6.83
C HIS A 32 -2.18 -10.62 7.96
N SER A 33 -2.09 -9.28 7.95
CA SER A 33 -2.90 -8.46 8.86
C SER A 33 -4.39 -8.80 8.72
N SER A 34 -5.03 -9.06 9.85
CA SER A 34 -6.48 -9.29 9.96
C SER A 34 -7.29 -7.99 10.03
N ASP A 35 -6.63 -6.83 10.02
CA ASP A 35 -7.32 -5.54 10.12
C ASP A 35 -8.26 -5.37 8.93
N PRO A 36 -9.46 -4.81 9.11
CA PRO A 36 -10.37 -4.54 8.00
C PRO A 36 -9.69 -3.67 6.93
N ILE A 37 -9.96 -3.97 5.67
CA ILE A 37 -9.56 -3.16 4.52
C ILE A 37 -10.80 -2.41 4.05
N ASP A 38 -10.74 -1.08 4.16
CA ASP A 38 -11.81 -0.14 3.83
C ASP A 38 -11.49 0.70 2.59
N THR A 39 -10.22 0.74 2.16
CA THR A 39 -9.78 1.56 1.03
C THR A 39 -8.99 0.80 -0.03
N LEU A 40 -8.94 1.36 -1.25
CA LEU A 40 -8.09 0.82 -2.33
C LEU A 40 -6.60 0.90 -2.02
N VAL A 41 -6.17 1.87 -1.21
CA VAL A 41 -4.78 2.01 -0.77
C VAL A 41 -4.42 0.85 0.15
N GLU A 42 -5.23 0.61 1.19
CA GLU A 42 -5.04 -0.54 2.09
C GLU A 42 -5.10 -1.88 1.37
N MET A 43 -5.98 -2.02 0.37
CA MET A 43 -6.02 -3.21 -0.48
C MET A 43 -4.69 -3.41 -1.23
N SER A 44 -4.14 -2.33 -1.79
CA SER A 44 -2.86 -2.38 -2.49
C SER A 44 -1.74 -2.73 -1.53
N ASP A 45 -1.69 -2.09 -0.36
CA ASP A 45 -0.72 -2.37 0.70
C ASP A 45 -0.81 -3.84 1.13
N ALA A 46 -2.00 -4.39 1.33
CA ALA A 46 -2.22 -5.78 1.71
C ALA A 46 -1.77 -6.78 0.63
N ILE A 47 -2.02 -6.48 -0.66
CA ILE A 47 -1.58 -7.33 -1.79
C ILE A 47 -0.05 -7.43 -1.84
N TYR A 48 0.65 -6.33 -1.57
CA TYR A 48 2.12 -6.30 -1.65
C TYR A 48 2.81 -6.66 -0.32
N ALA A 49 2.12 -6.62 0.82
CA ALA A 49 2.70 -6.83 2.15
C ALA A 49 3.42 -8.18 2.31
N CYS A 50 2.93 -9.23 1.64
CA CYS A 50 3.51 -10.57 1.69
C CYS A 50 4.65 -10.79 0.69
N TRP A 51 4.84 -9.86 -0.25
CA TRP A 51 5.78 -10.08 -1.33
C TRP A 51 7.22 -9.72 -0.94
N LYS A 52 8.11 -10.71 -1.10
CA LYS A 52 9.56 -10.55 -0.96
C LYS A 52 10.21 -10.94 -2.28
N PRO A 53 10.69 -9.97 -3.08
CA PRO A 53 11.36 -10.29 -4.34
C PRO A 53 12.66 -11.06 -4.05
N PRO A 54 12.97 -12.13 -4.82
CA PRO A 54 14.24 -12.84 -4.66
C PRO A 54 15.43 -11.93 -4.99
N ALA A 55 16.56 -12.14 -4.30
CA ALA A 55 17.81 -11.45 -4.64
C ALA A 55 18.19 -11.68 -6.12
N GLY A 56 18.78 -10.66 -6.75
CA GLY A 56 19.16 -10.73 -8.17
C GLY A 56 18.01 -10.55 -9.16
N THR A 57 16.79 -10.25 -8.70
CA THR A 57 15.62 -9.97 -9.58
C THR A 57 15.36 -8.48 -9.78
N ALA A 58 16.24 -7.61 -9.28
CA ALA A 58 16.10 -6.17 -9.41
C ALA A 58 15.90 -5.73 -10.88
N GLY A 59 14.93 -4.85 -11.11
CA GLY A 59 14.52 -4.40 -12.44
C GLY A 59 13.48 -5.29 -13.11
N MET A 60 13.27 -6.53 -12.65
CA MET A 60 12.22 -7.39 -13.19
C MET A 60 10.83 -6.88 -12.78
N SER A 61 9.86 -7.03 -13.69
CA SER A 61 8.47 -6.70 -13.41
C SER A 61 7.46 -7.63 -14.08
N LEU A 62 6.33 -7.83 -13.42
CA LEU A 62 5.23 -8.67 -13.89
C LEU A 62 3.89 -8.04 -13.49
N THR A 63 2.96 -7.94 -14.44
CA THR A 63 1.58 -7.53 -14.14
C THR A 63 0.68 -8.76 -14.16
N LEU A 64 0.00 -9.01 -13.04
CA LEU A 64 -1.03 -10.03 -12.94
C LEU A 64 -2.41 -9.39 -13.06
N ARG A 65 -3.32 -10.07 -13.74
CA ARG A 65 -4.71 -9.68 -13.88
C ARG A 65 -5.62 -10.72 -13.26
N PHE A 66 -6.47 -10.29 -12.33
CA PHE A 66 -7.42 -11.15 -11.61
C PHE A 66 -8.59 -10.31 -11.05
N SER A 67 -9.62 -10.99 -10.54
CA SER A 67 -10.71 -10.35 -9.79
C SER A 67 -10.84 -11.01 -8.42
N LEU A 68 -11.41 -10.30 -7.46
CA LEU A 68 -11.67 -10.79 -6.10
C LEU A 68 -13.16 -10.87 -5.82
N ARG A 69 -13.57 -11.77 -4.93
CA ARG A 69 -14.93 -11.84 -4.37
C ARG A 69 -15.09 -10.81 -3.25
N ARG A 70 -16.33 -10.59 -2.82
CA ARG A 70 -16.67 -9.75 -1.66
C ARG A 70 -15.93 -10.19 -0.38
N ASN A 71 -15.67 -11.49 -0.21
CA ASN A 71 -14.94 -12.05 0.93
C ASN A 71 -13.42 -12.06 0.76
N GLY A 72 -12.88 -11.33 -0.22
CA GLY A 72 -11.44 -11.23 -0.44
C GLY A 72 -10.77 -12.44 -1.08
N THR A 73 -11.51 -13.49 -1.45
CA THR A 73 -10.96 -14.65 -2.18
C THR A 73 -10.82 -14.40 -3.67
N LEU A 74 -9.95 -15.14 -4.34
CA LEU A 74 -9.70 -14.98 -5.78
C LEU A 74 -10.81 -15.58 -6.67
N ILE A 75 -11.18 -14.86 -7.73
CA ILE A 75 -12.07 -15.35 -8.79
C ILE A 75 -11.23 -15.85 -9.97
N GLY A 76 -11.33 -17.15 -10.26
CA GLY A 76 -10.65 -17.77 -11.39
C GLY A 76 -9.16 -18.00 -11.14
N LYS A 77 -8.35 -17.95 -12.21
CA LYS A 77 -6.89 -18.07 -12.13
C LYS A 77 -6.25 -16.73 -12.51
N PRO A 78 -5.29 -16.19 -11.74
CA PRO A 78 -4.56 -14.99 -12.13
C PRO A 78 -3.84 -15.21 -13.46
N ARG A 79 -3.81 -14.17 -14.30
CA ARG A 79 -3.17 -14.23 -15.62
C ARG A 79 -2.13 -13.14 -15.73
N ALA A 80 -0.91 -13.48 -16.12
CA ALA A 80 0.08 -12.49 -16.50
C ALA A 80 -0.40 -11.74 -17.76
N THR A 81 -0.32 -10.42 -17.76
CA THR A 81 -0.65 -9.55 -18.91
C THR A 81 0.53 -8.72 -19.39
N TYR A 82 1.60 -8.66 -18.59
CA TYR A 82 2.86 -8.03 -18.94
C TYR A 82 3.98 -8.70 -18.16
N SER A 83 5.13 -8.85 -18.80
CA SER A 83 6.34 -9.41 -18.21
C SER A 83 7.56 -8.72 -18.80
N ASP A 84 8.42 -8.22 -17.92
CA ASP A 84 9.78 -7.78 -18.23
C ASP A 84 10.71 -8.50 -17.27
N LEU A 85 11.37 -9.54 -17.79
CA LEU A 85 12.15 -10.49 -17.02
C LEU A 85 13.59 -10.51 -17.54
N GLY A 86 14.52 -11.05 -16.76
CA GLY A 86 15.92 -11.14 -17.15
C GLY A 86 16.19 -12.29 -18.13
N THR A 87 17.48 -12.53 -18.40
CA THR A 87 17.94 -13.62 -19.28
C THR A 87 18.11 -14.96 -18.55
N ASP A 88 18.25 -14.94 -17.22
CA ASP A 88 18.37 -16.15 -16.40
C ASP A 88 16.99 -16.79 -16.14
N GLN A 89 16.78 -17.96 -16.71
CA GLN A 89 15.51 -18.68 -16.60
C GLN A 89 15.19 -19.16 -15.17
N ALA A 90 16.21 -19.48 -14.37
CA ALA A 90 16.02 -19.90 -12.98
C ALA A 90 15.59 -18.72 -12.11
N LEU A 91 16.24 -17.55 -12.27
CA LEU A 91 15.82 -16.31 -11.61
C LEU A 91 14.42 -15.89 -12.04
N ASN A 92 14.09 -15.96 -13.32
CA ASN A 92 12.75 -15.65 -13.82
C ASN A 92 11.66 -16.53 -13.18
N ARG A 93 11.93 -17.85 -13.06
CA ARG A 93 11.00 -18.76 -12.37
C ARG A 93 10.88 -18.44 -10.88
N ALA A 94 11.99 -18.14 -10.21
CA ALA A 94 11.98 -17.75 -8.80
C ALA A 94 11.18 -16.46 -8.59
N PHE A 95 11.36 -15.47 -9.46
CA PHE A 95 10.62 -14.21 -9.43
C PHE A 95 9.11 -14.43 -9.57
N VAL A 96 8.67 -15.13 -10.61
CA VAL A 96 7.24 -15.44 -10.81
C VAL A 96 6.66 -16.25 -9.65
N THR A 97 7.41 -17.24 -9.14
CA THR A 97 7.00 -18.06 -8.00
C THR A 97 6.82 -17.22 -6.74
N SER A 98 7.72 -16.26 -6.49
CA SER A 98 7.59 -15.35 -5.33
C SER A 98 6.31 -14.52 -5.37
N ILE A 99 5.89 -14.06 -6.55
CA ILE A 99 4.68 -13.26 -6.73
C ILE A 99 3.44 -14.12 -6.50
N LEU A 100 3.39 -15.32 -7.10
CA LEU A 100 2.26 -16.23 -6.93
C LEU A 100 2.12 -16.68 -5.47
N LYS A 101 3.24 -16.97 -4.80
CA LYS A 101 3.26 -17.31 -3.38
C LYS A 101 2.75 -16.15 -2.51
N ALA A 102 3.22 -14.93 -2.77
CA ALA A 102 2.78 -13.75 -2.02
C ALA A 102 1.28 -13.47 -2.21
N LEU A 103 0.76 -13.68 -3.42
CA LEU A 103 -0.67 -13.56 -3.68
C LEU A 103 -1.48 -14.63 -2.95
N ASP A 104 -1.01 -15.87 -2.92
CA ASP A 104 -1.64 -16.97 -2.16
C ASP A 104 -1.65 -16.68 -0.66
N GLU A 105 -0.52 -16.19 -0.13
CA GLU A 105 -0.38 -15.79 1.28
C GLU A 105 -1.28 -14.59 1.63
N ALA A 106 -1.35 -13.56 0.79
CA ALA A 106 -2.17 -12.38 1.06
C ALA A 106 -3.68 -12.66 1.11
N LEU A 107 -4.15 -13.79 0.57
CA LEU A 107 -5.57 -14.10 0.43
C LEU A 107 -6.07 -15.07 1.51
N PRO A 108 -7.34 -14.94 1.96
CA PRO A 108 -8.30 -13.91 1.59
C PRO A 108 -7.98 -12.54 2.20
N LEU A 109 -8.25 -11.47 1.44
CA LEU A 109 -8.14 -10.11 1.97
C LEU A 109 -9.31 -9.80 2.92
N PRO A 110 -9.07 -9.27 4.13
CA PRO A 110 -10.12 -8.95 5.11
C PRO A 110 -10.89 -7.68 4.75
N PHE A 111 -11.64 -7.70 3.64
CA PHE A 111 -12.45 -6.56 3.24
C PHE A 111 -13.57 -6.27 4.23
N SER A 112 -13.81 -4.99 4.49
CA SER A 112 -15.07 -4.55 5.09
C SER A 112 -16.24 -4.75 4.12
N ASP A 113 -17.47 -4.61 4.63
CA ASP A 113 -18.66 -4.78 3.79
C ASP A 113 -18.79 -3.72 2.68
N SER A 114 -18.38 -2.48 2.95
CA SER A 114 -18.38 -1.40 1.96
C SER A 114 -17.34 -1.70 0.88
N MET A 115 -16.12 -2.04 1.30
CA MET A 115 -15.01 -2.31 0.40
C MET A 115 -15.25 -3.55 -0.46
N GLY A 116 -15.66 -4.66 0.17
CA GLY A 116 -15.97 -5.90 -0.53
C GLY A 116 -17.08 -5.71 -1.57
N GLY A 117 -18.07 -4.85 -1.30
CA GLY A 117 -19.08 -4.45 -2.27
C GLY A 117 -18.53 -3.61 -3.43
N ALA A 118 -17.57 -2.72 -3.14
CA ALA A 118 -16.96 -1.85 -4.13
C ALA A 118 -15.97 -2.55 -5.07
N VAL A 119 -15.31 -3.64 -4.63
CA VAL A 119 -14.28 -4.33 -5.44
C VAL A 119 -14.71 -5.67 -6.03
N ALA A 120 -15.76 -6.30 -5.51
CA ALA A 120 -16.16 -7.64 -5.97
C ALA A 120 -16.36 -7.69 -7.50
N GLY A 121 -15.69 -8.66 -8.14
CA GLY A 121 -15.75 -8.89 -9.58
C GLY A 121 -14.95 -7.89 -10.43
N ARG A 122 -14.49 -6.76 -9.88
CA ARG A 122 -13.69 -5.77 -10.62
C ARG A 122 -12.33 -6.36 -10.98
N MET A 123 -11.91 -6.06 -12.20
CA MET A 123 -10.63 -6.51 -12.73
C MET A 123 -9.50 -5.67 -12.14
N LEU A 124 -8.61 -6.32 -11.41
CA LEU A 124 -7.38 -5.76 -10.85
C LEU A 124 -6.20 -6.13 -11.75
N ALA A 125 -5.24 -5.23 -11.86
CA ALA A 125 -4.02 -5.43 -12.64
C ALA A 125 -2.76 -4.95 -11.89
N PRO A 126 -2.48 -5.45 -10.67
CA PRO A 126 -1.28 -5.05 -9.93
C PRO A 126 0.00 -5.40 -10.69
N ARG A 127 0.97 -4.49 -10.63
CA ARG A 127 2.32 -4.69 -11.16
C ARG A 127 3.29 -4.89 -10.00
N PHE A 128 3.94 -6.03 -10.02
CA PHE A 128 5.04 -6.38 -9.13
C PHE A 128 6.33 -5.96 -9.81
N THR A 129 7.09 -5.07 -9.18
CA THR A 129 8.40 -4.62 -9.68
C THR A 129 9.43 -4.84 -8.57
N ALA A 130 10.44 -5.67 -8.82
CA ALA A 130 11.54 -5.80 -7.89
C ALA A 130 12.42 -4.56 -8.02
N THR A 131 12.39 -3.71 -7.00
CA THR A 131 13.28 -2.56 -6.94
C THR A 131 14.70 -3.04 -6.67
N VAL A 132 15.69 -2.30 -7.20
CA VAL A 132 17.08 -2.45 -6.78
C VAL A 132 17.10 -2.14 -5.28
N GLU A 133 17.40 -3.13 -4.44
CA GLU A 133 17.60 -2.87 -3.03
C GLU A 133 18.90 -2.06 -2.89
N GLY A 134 18.77 -0.75 -2.63
CA GLY A 134 19.90 0.16 -2.51
C GLY A 134 19.52 1.64 -2.57
N ALA A 135 19.10 2.22 -1.43
CA ALA A 135 19.34 3.59 -0.96
C ALA A 135 18.30 3.97 0.12
N SER A 136 18.55 3.59 1.37
CA SER A 136 18.15 4.31 2.59
C SER A 136 19.11 3.92 3.70
#